data_AF-A0A1E3KTJ1-F1
#
_entry.id   AF-A0A1E3KTJ1-F1
#
_cell.length_a   1.000
_cell.length_b   1.000
_cell.length_c   1.000
_cell.angle_alpha   90.00
_cell.angle_beta   90.00
_cell.angle_gamma   90.00
#
_symmetry.space_group_name_H-M   'P 1'
#
loop_
_entity.id
_entity.type
_entity.pdbx_description
1 polymer ?
#
loop_
_entity_poly.entity_id
_entity_poly.type
_entity_poly.pdbx_seq_one_letter_code
_entity_poly.pdbx_strand_id
1 'polypeptide(L)' 'MSFDLSEFLTEGLIDSINNGLIPSDLATVYAGNYLVKSLITQAQVTQVSDAITAYKAAQASSTIDNSNAQ' A
#
# COMPACT_ATOMS: atom_id res chain seq x y z
N MET A 1 4.40 26.09 4.61
CA MET A 1 4.73 24.69 4.28
C MET A 1 4.15 24.42 2.90
N SER A 2 4.98 23.98 1.94
CA SER A 2 4.48 23.53 0.64
C SER A 2 3.85 22.16 0.83
N PHE A 3 2.62 21.97 0.37
CA PHE A 3 1.98 20.67 0.37
C PHE A 3 2.52 19.85 -0.79
N ASP A 4 3.13 18.69 -0.51
CA ASP A 4 3.53 17.74 -1.53
C ASP A 4 2.41 16.72 -1.73
N LEU A 5 1.66 16.88 -2.83
CA LEU A 5 0.57 15.98 -3.19
C LEU A 5 1.08 14.56 -3.45
N SER A 6 2.28 14.41 -4.00
CA SER A 6 2.81 13.11 -4.37
C SER A 6 3.16 12.28 -3.13
N GLU A 7 3.72 12.93 -2.11
CA GLU A 7 3.99 12.34 -0.80
C GLU A 7 2.69 11.95 -0.10
N PHE A 8 1.73 12.87 -0.04
CA PHE A 8 0.42 12.61 0.57
C PHE A 8 -0.30 11.40 -0.05
N LEU A 9 -0.30 11.29 -1.38
CA LEU A 9 -0.93 10.16 -2.06
C LEU A 9 -0.19 8.85 -1.82
N THR A 10 1.15 8.88 -1.79
CA THR A 10 1.98 7.69 -1.59
C THR A 10 1.85 7.18 -0.16
N GLU A 11 2.08 8.05 0.83
CA GLU A 11 1.96 7.70 2.24
C GLU A 11 0.53 7.35 2.63
N GLY A 12 -0.45 8.10 2.14
CA GLY A 12 -1.87 7.81 2.39
C GLY A 12 -2.28 6.43 1.87
N LEU A 13 -1.73 5.98 0.73
CA LEU A 13 -1.99 4.63 0.22
C LEU A 13 -1.34 3.57 1.09
N ILE A 14 -0.06 3.77 1.45
CA ILE A 14 0.71 2.84 2.30
C ILE A 14 0.02 2.67 3.66
N ASP A 15 -0.36 3.78 4.30
CA ASP A 15 -1.07 3.76 5.57
C ASP A 15 -2.43 3.05 5.43
N SER A 16 -3.16 3.31 4.36
CA SER A 16 -4.43 2.63 4.09
C SER A 16 -4.28 1.12 3.93
N ILE A 17 -3.21 0.66 3.30
CA ILE A 17 -2.89 -0.78 3.19
C ILE A 17 -2.56 -1.34 4.57
N ASN A 18 -1.64 -0.70 5.29
CA ASN A 18 -1.16 -1.18 6.59
C ASN A 18 -2.27 -1.28 7.64
N ASN A 19 -3.20 -0.33 7.62
CA ASN A 19 -4.38 -0.35 8.50
C ASN A 19 -5.52 -1.24 7.97
N GLY A 20 -5.36 -1.88 6.81
CA GLY A 20 -6.40 -2.71 6.20
C GLY A 20 -7.63 -1.93 5.73
N LEU A 21 -7.52 -0.62 5.55
CA LEU A 21 -8.59 0.24 5.05
C LEU A 21 -8.90 -0.04 3.57
N ILE A 22 -7.87 -0.39 2.80
CA ILE A 22 -8.02 -0.79 1.40
C ILE A 22 -7.33 -2.14 1.14
N PRO A 23 -7.91 -2.99 0.27
CA PRO A 23 -7.24 -4.18 -0.21
C PRO A 23 -6.02 -3.83 -1.06
N SER A 24 -4.98 -4.67 -0.97
CA SER A 24 -3.72 -4.53 -1.71
C SER A 24 -3.91 -4.46 -3.23
N ASP A 25 -4.85 -5.23 -3.78
CA ASP A 25 -5.21 -5.16 -5.21
C ASP A 25 -5.69 -3.76 -5.61
N LEU A 26 -6.59 -3.16 -4.81
CA LEU A 26 -7.09 -1.81 -5.08
C LEU A 26 -5.98 -0.76 -4.94
N ALA A 27 -5.11 -0.90 -3.94
CA ALA A 27 -3.97 -0.01 -3.77
C ALA A 27 -3.02 -0.02 -4.97
N THR A 28 -2.76 -1.20 -5.56
CA THR A 28 -1.96 -1.32 -6.79
C THR A 28 -2.61 -0.56 -7.96
N VAL A 29 -3.93 -0.72 -8.12
CA VAL A 29 -4.69 -0.01 -9.16
C VAL A 29 -4.66 1.51 -8.95
N TYR A 30 -4.83 1.98 -7.71
CA TYR A 30 -4.75 3.41 -7.38
C TYR A 30 -3.37 4.00 -7.65
N ALA A 31 -2.30 3.32 -7.24
CA ALA A 31 -0.93 3.75 -7.54
C ALA A 31 -0.67 3.84 -9.04
N GLY A 32 -1.11 2.84 -9.82
CA GLY A 32 -1.02 2.87 -11.27
C GLY A 32 -1.79 4.05 -11.89
N ASN A 33 -2.99 4.33 -11.40
CA ASN A 33 -3.78 5.48 -11.86
C ASN A 33 -3.13 6.82 -11.50
N TYR A 34 -2.48 6.93 -10.34
CA TYR A 34 -1.75 8.14 -9.96
C TYR A 34 -0.51 8.36 -10.82
N LEU A 35 0.19 7.29 -11.21
CA LEU A 35 1.30 7.35 -12.15
C LEU A 35 0.85 7.84 -13.53
N VAL A 36 -0.24 7.28 -14.06
CA VAL A 36 -0.80 7.70 -15.37
C VAL A 36 -1.24 9.17 -15.34
N LYS A 37 -1.69 9.66 -14.18
CA LYS A 37 -2.04 11.06 -13.96
C LYS A 37 -0.84 11.96 -13.64
N SER A 38 0.39 11.42 -13.63
CA SER A 38 1.62 12.12 -13.23
C SER A 38 1.54 12.77 -11.85
N LEU A 39 0.73 12.21 -10.94
CA LEU A 39 0.59 12.68 -9.55
C LEU A 39 1.69 12.13 -8.64
N ILE A 40 2.21 10.95 -9.02
CA ILE A 40 3.34 10.30 -8.37
C ILE A 40 4.33 9.84 -9.44
N THR A 41 5.54 9.52 -9.00
CA THR A 41 6.62 9.00 -9.84
C THR A 41 6.64 7.47 -9.85
N GLN A 42 7.37 6.89 -10.80
CA GLN A 42 7.58 5.45 -10.85
C GLN A 42 8.23 4.92 -9.56
N ALA A 43 9.10 5.71 -8.92
CA ALA A 43 9.74 5.35 -7.66
C ALA A 43 8.72 5.25 -6.50
N GLN A 44 7.75 6.15 -6.45
CA GLN A 44 6.67 6.12 -5.46
C GLN A 44 5.73 4.92 -5.67
N VAL A 45 5.46 4.54 -6.93
CA VAL A 45 4.71 3.30 -7.22
C VAL A 45 5.44 2.06 -6.69
N THR A 46 6.76 2.02 -6.84
CA THR A 46 7.58 0.94 -6.29
C THR A 46 7.46 0.89 -4.77
N GLN A 47 7.53 2.04 -4.08
CA GLN A 47 7.36 2.10 -2.61
C GLN A 47 6.01 1.55 -2.16
N VAL A 48 4.92 1.92 -2.84
CA VAL A 48 3.58 1.36 -2.56
C VAL A 48 3.58 -0.15 -2.78
N SER A 49 4.17 -0.63 -3.87
CA SER A 49 4.21 -2.06 -4.21
C SER A 49 5.02 -2.87 -3.19
N ASP A 50 6.12 -2.30 -2.69
CA ASP A 50 6.93 -2.88 -1.62
C ASP A 50 6.15 -2.95 -0.32
N ALA A 51 5.44 -1.87 0.05
CA ALA A 51 4.57 -1.84 1.23
C ALA A 51 3.44 -2.87 1.15
N ILE A 52 2.81 -3.04 -0.03
CA ILE A 52 1.82 -4.08 -0.29
C ILE A 52 2.42 -5.47 -0.06
N THR A 53 3.62 -5.71 -0.56
CA THR A 53 4.31 -7.00 -0.42
C THR A 53 4.59 -7.29 1.05
N ALA A 54 5.10 -6.31 1.79
CA ALA A 54 5.34 -6.40 3.23
C ALA A 54 4.04 -6.66 4.00
N TYR A 55 2.96 -5.94 3.68
CA TYR A 55 1.65 -6.14 4.30
C TYR A 55 1.10 -7.55 4.06
N LYS A 56 1.19 -8.06 2.83
CA LYS A 56 0.76 -9.44 2.50
C LYS A 56 1.61 -10.48 3.23
N ALA A 57 2.92 -10.26 3.36
CA ALA A 57 3.80 -11.14 4.12
C ALA A 57 3.48 -11.13 5.63
N ALA A 58 3.19 -9.95 6.18
CA ALA A 58 2.77 -9.78 7.57
C ALA A 58 1.42 -10.47 7.83
N GLN A 59 0.41 -10.26 6.98
CA GLN A 59 -0.89 -10.94 7.09
C GLN A 59 -0.78 -12.46 6.94
N ALA A 60 0.06 -12.95 6.02
CA ALA A 60 0.32 -14.38 5.88
C ALA A 60 0.90 -14.97 7.17
N SER A 61 1.78 -14.22 7.84
CA SER A 61 2.35 -14.61 9.14
C SER A 61 1.28 -14.60 10.25
N SER A 62 0.42 -13.59 10.30
CA SER A 62 -0.68 -13.51 11.28
C SER A 62 -1.78 -14.55 11.08
N THR A 63 -1.93 -15.12 9.87
CA THR A 63 -2.89 -16.19 9.60
C THR A 63 -2.44 -17.54 10.18
N ILE A 64 -1.12 -17.75 10.35
CA ILE A 64 -0.55 -19.00 10.87
C ILE A 64 -0.85 -19.17 12.38
N ASP A 65 -1.00 -18.08 13.14
CA ASP A 65 -1.26 -18.13 14.59
C ASP A 65 -2.70 -18.52 14.95
N ASN A 66 -3.63 -18.61 14.00
CA ASN A 66 -5.04 -18.95 14.25
C ASN A 66 -5.45 -20.35 13.75
N SER A 67 -4.48 -21.27 13.58
CA SER A 67 -4.74 -22.66 13.18
C SER A 67 -4.36 -23.70 14.25
N ASN A 68 -4.10 -23.29 15.49
CA ASN A 68 -3.75 -24.20 16.60
C ASN A 68 -4.77 -24.21 17.75
N ALA A 69 -5.95 -23.60 17.57
CA ALA A 69 -7.06 -23.69 18.50
C ALA A 69 -8.21 -24.53 17.90
N GLN A 70 -8.01 -25.84 17.77
CA GLN A 70 -9.12 -26.79 17.62
C GLN A 70 -8.81 -28.10 18.32
#